data_AF-A0A161SF05-F1
#
_entry.id   AF-A0A161SF05-F1
#
_cell.length_a   1.000
_cell.length_b   1.000
_cell.length_c   1.000
_cell.angle_alpha   90.00
_cell.angle_beta   90.00
_cell.angle_gamma   90.00
#
_symmetry.space_group_name_H-M   'P 1'
#
loop_
_entity.id
_entity.type
_entity.pdbx_description
1 polymer ?
#
loop_
_entity_poly.entity_id
_entity_poly.type
_entity_poly.pdbx_seq_one_letter_code
_entity_poly.pdbx_strand_id
1 'polypeptide(L)'
;MDETGNSDAIRRYQAALEHMETLREQRYGAAYALASLLHDAVARGPGDSLCEMDTALAMALSTELHRLNGELASAVDALNAAASAAGRPPVSFVKPGGETQDPA
;
A
#
# COMPACT_ATOMS: atom_id res chain seq x y z
N MET A 1 7.87 34.07 13.16
CA MET A 1 7.73 32.80 12.43
C MET A 1 6.63 33.00 11.40
N ASP A 2 6.85 32.58 10.16
CA ASP A 2 5.90 32.76 9.05
C ASP A 2 4.78 31.71 9.13
N GLU A 3 3.56 32.15 9.47
CA GLU A 3 2.38 31.27 9.59
C GLU A 3 1.99 30.63 8.24
N THR A 4 2.36 31.27 7.13
CA THR A 4 2.04 30.84 5.77
C THR A 4 2.79 29.56 5.38
N GLY A 5 4.09 29.48 5.70
CA GLY A 5 4.90 28.28 5.43
C GLY A 5 4.48 27.04 6.23
N ASN A 6 3.97 27.24 7.45
CA ASN A 6 3.45 26.14 8.28
C ASN A 6 2.10 25.63 7.74
N SER A 7 1.22 26.54 7.29
CA SER A 7 -0.05 26.17 6.66
C SER A 7 0.16 25.31 5.40
N ASP A 8 1.15 25.66 4.58
CA ASP A 8 1.51 24.89 3.38
C ASP A 8 2.05 23.50 3.69
N ALA A 9 2.91 23.38 4.71
CA ALA A 9 3.45 22.09 5.15
C ALA A 9 2.32 21.16 5.66
N ILE A 10 1.38 21.70 6.42
CA ILE A 10 0.21 20.95 6.90
C ILE A 10 -0.66 20.46 5.73
N ARG A 11 -0.90 21.30 4.72
CA ARG A 11 -1.66 20.89 3.52
C ARG A 11 -0.96 19.77 2.74
N ARG A 12 0.36 19.86 2.54
CA ARG A 12 1.14 18.80 1.88
C ARG A 12 1.11 17.49 2.67
N TYR A 13 1.18 17.58 3.99
CA TYR A 13 1.06 16.41 4.86
C TYR A 13 -0.33 15.75 4.74
N GLN A 14 -1.41 16.53 4.74
CA GLN A 14 -2.77 15.99 4.56
C GLN A 14 -2.95 15.32 3.19
N ALA A 15 -2.48 15.95 2.11
CA ALA A 15 -2.55 15.36 0.78
C ALA A 15 -1.73 14.06 0.65
N ALA A 16 -0.54 14.01 1.27
CA ALA A 16 0.27 12.80 1.30
C ALA A 16 -0.42 11.67 2.09
N LEU A 17 -1.12 12.01 3.17
CA LEU A 17 -1.86 11.06 3.99
C LEU A 17 -3.03 10.46 3.22
N GLU A 18 -3.84 11.29 2.54
CA GLU A 18 -4.95 10.85 1.70
C GLU A 18 -4.48 9.95 0.55
N HIS A 19 -3.37 10.31 -0.09
CA HIS A 19 -2.78 9.51 -1.16
C HIS A 19 -2.33 8.13 -0.67
N MET A 20 -1.64 8.09 0.47
CA MET A 20 -1.18 6.84 1.09
C MET A 20 -2.36 5.94 1.52
N GLU A 21 -3.43 6.51 2.09
CA GLU A 21 -4.64 5.76 2.43
C GLU A 21 -5.34 5.19 1.19
N THR A 22 -5.41 5.97 0.10
CA THR A 22 -5.96 5.51 -1.18
C THR A 22 -5.20 4.29 -1.71
N LEU A 23 -3.87 4.34 -1.71
CA LEU A 23 -3.03 3.21 -2.13
C LEU A 23 -3.21 2.00 -1.21
N ARG A 24 -3.39 2.24 0.10
CA ARG A 24 -3.62 1.19 1.09
C ARG A 24 -4.92 0.45 0.79
N GLU A 25 -6.00 1.18 0.52
CA GLU A 25 -7.29 0.60 0.14
C GLU A 25 -7.21 -0.21 -1.16
N GLN A 26 -6.55 0.32 -2.19
CA GLN A 26 -6.31 -0.40 -3.45
C GLN A 26 -5.56 -1.71 -3.23
N ARG A 27 -4.50 -1.66 -2.41
CA ARG A 27 -3.71 -2.85 -2.06
C ARG A 27 -4.54 -3.90 -1.33
N TYR A 28 -5.38 -3.48 -0.38
CA TYR A 28 -6.30 -4.38 0.30
C TYR A 28 -7.30 -5.02 -0.67
N GLY A 29 -7.87 -4.23 -1.59
CA GLY A 29 -8.78 -4.73 -2.63
C GLY A 29 -8.13 -5.79 -3.51
N ALA A 30 -6.92 -5.54 -4.02
CA ALA A 30 -6.18 -6.49 -4.84
C ALA A 30 -5.81 -7.77 -4.07
N ALA A 31 -5.40 -7.63 -2.79
CA ALA A 31 -5.05 -8.77 -1.93
C ALA A 31 -6.27 -9.65 -1.66
N TYR A 32 -7.42 -9.02 -1.36
CA TYR A 32 -8.67 -9.71 -1.14
C TYR A 32 -9.13 -10.46 -2.40
N ALA A 33 -9.12 -9.79 -3.56
CA ALA A 33 -9.49 -10.42 -4.83
C ALA A 33 -8.62 -11.64 -5.16
N LEU A 34 -7.30 -11.54 -4.94
CA LEU A 34 -6.39 -12.68 -5.14
C LEU A 34 -6.67 -13.81 -4.16
N ALA A 35 -6.88 -13.51 -2.88
CA ALA A 35 -7.20 -14.51 -1.87
C ALA A 35 -8.52 -15.23 -2.17
N SER A 36 -9.57 -14.50 -2.58
CA SER A 36 -10.84 -15.07 -3.01
C SER A 36 -10.69 -15.99 -4.22
N LEU A 37 -9.95 -15.56 -5.24
CA LEU A 37 -9.70 -16.36 -6.45
C LEU A 37 -8.99 -17.69 -6.12
N LEU A 38 -7.98 -17.64 -5.25
CA LEU A 38 -7.26 -18.84 -4.80
C LEU A 38 -8.14 -19.74 -3.93
N HIS A 39 -8.98 -19.16 -3.07
CA HIS A 39 -9.93 -19.90 -2.25
C HIS A 39 -10.95 -20.66 -3.11
N ASP A 40 -11.53 -19.99 -4.11
CA ASP A 40 -12.51 -20.58 -5.02
C ASP A 40 -11.89 -21.69 -5.87
N ALA A 41 -10.63 -21.56 -6.25
CA ALA A 41 -9.89 -22.60 -6.95
C ALA A 41 -9.67 -23.86 -6.07
N VAL A 42 -9.32 -23.67 -4.80
CA VAL A 42 -9.16 -24.76 -3.84
C VAL A 42 -10.51 -25.45 -3.56
N ALA A 43 -11.58 -24.68 -3.40
CA ALA A 43 -12.92 -25.20 -3.10
C ALA A 43 -13.51 -26.07 -4.23
N ARG A 44 -13.18 -25.77 -5.49
CA ARG A 44 -13.58 -26.54 -6.67
C ARG A 44 -12.81 -27.87 -6.84
N GLY A 45 -11.70 -28.04 -6.12
CA GLY A 45 -10.92 -29.29 -6.09
C GLY A 45 -10.02 -29.48 -7.31
N PRO A 46 -9.10 -30.48 -7.26
CA PRO A 46 -8.01 -30.65 -8.23
C PRO A 46 -8.46 -31.01 -9.66
N GLY A 47 -9.71 -31.44 -9.86
CA GLY A 47 -10.27 -31.80 -11.18
C GLY A 47 -10.71 -30.61 -12.04
N ASP A 48 -11.04 -29.47 -11.41
CA ASP A 48 -11.47 -28.22 -12.05
C ASP A 48 -10.43 -27.09 -11.85
N SER A 49 -9.17 -27.47 -11.58
CA SER A 49 -8.04 -26.59 -11.29
C SER A 49 -7.97 -25.40 -12.26
N LEU A 50 -7.82 -24.19 -11.69
CA LEU A 50 -7.58 -22.88 -12.33
C LEU A 50 -7.46 -22.96 -13.86
N CYS A 51 -8.57 -22.72 -14.57
CA CYS A 51 -8.50 -22.55 -16.02
C CYS A 51 -7.48 -21.44 -16.37
N GLU A 52 -6.98 -21.42 -17.61
CA GLU A 52 -5.97 -20.44 -18.05
C GLU A 52 -6.36 -18.98 -17.72
N MET A 53 -7.67 -18.68 -17.74
CA MET A 53 -8.23 -17.39 -17.34
C MET A 53 -8.04 -17.08 -15.85
N ASP A 54 -8.31 -18.03 -14.95
CA ASP A 54 -8.10 -17.84 -13.51
C ASP A 54 -6.61 -17.70 -13.18
N THR A 55 -5.73 -18.41 -13.91
CA THR A 55 -4.27 -18.26 -13.75
C THR A 55 -3.78 -16.90 -14.22
N ALA A 56 -4.24 -16.43 -15.39
CA ALA A 56 -3.89 -15.11 -15.91
C ALA A 56 -4.37 -13.99 -14.96
N LEU A 57 -5.58 -14.12 -14.42
CA LEU A 57 -6.13 -13.17 -13.45
C LEU A 57 -5.34 -13.17 -12.14
N ALA A 58 -4.95 -14.35 -11.63
CA ALA A 58 -4.12 -14.46 -10.43
C ALA A 58 -2.75 -13.79 -10.62
N MET A 59 -2.11 -13.99 -11.79
CA MET A 59 -0.85 -13.32 -12.11
C MET A 59 -1.03 -11.80 -12.20
N ALA A 60 -2.10 -11.33 -12.86
CA ALA A 60 -2.38 -9.90 -12.96
C ALA A 60 -2.57 -9.24 -11.59
N LEU A 61 -3.34 -9.87 -10.69
CA LEU A 61 -3.54 -9.39 -9.32
C LEU A 61 -2.25 -9.43 -8.49
N SER A 62 -1.40 -10.44 -8.69
CA SER A 62 -0.09 -10.53 -8.05
C SER A 62 0.85 -9.41 -8.51
N THR A 63 0.91 -9.13 -9.82
CA THR A 63 1.67 -8.01 -10.38
C THR A 63 1.16 -6.67 -9.86
N GLU A 64 -0.15 -6.49 -9.80
CA GLU A 64 -0.78 -5.29 -9.28
C GLU A 64 -0.46 -5.07 -7.79
N LEU A 65 -0.48 -6.14 -6.99
CA LEU A 65 -0.05 -6.07 -5.59
C LEU A 65 1.40 -5.68 -5.44
N HIS A 66 2.29 -6.20 -6.28
CA HIS A 66 3.69 -5.81 -6.26
C HIS A 66 3.87 -4.32 -6.58
N ARG A 67 3.17 -3.83 -7.61
CA ARG A 67 3.15 -2.39 -7.98
C ARG A 67 2.65 -1.53 -6.82
N LEU A 68 1.49 -1.86 -6.25
CA LEU A 68 0.89 -1.13 -5.13
C LEU A 68 1.76 -1.13 -3.86
N ASN A 69 2.47 -2.23 -3.57
CA ASN A 69 3.43 -2.26 -2.46
C ASN A 69 4.58 -1.28 -2.67
N GLY A 70 5.10 -1.16 -3.91
CA GLY A 70 6.16 -0.20 -4.25
C GLY A 70 5.70 1.25 -4.17
N GLU A 71 4.49 1.53 -4.66
CA GLU A 71 3.88 2.86 -4.58
C GLU A 71 3.56 3.26 -3.14
N LEU A 72 3.06 2.33 -2.33
CA LEU A 72 2.79 2.58 -0.91
C LEU A 72 4.09 2.90 -0.15
N ALA A 73 5.19 2.19 -0.43
CA ALA A 73 6.48 2.50 0.17
C ALA A 73 6.93 3.93 -0.18
N SER A 74 6.81 4.31 -1.45
CA SER A 74 7.15 5.66 -1.91
C SER A 74 6.24 6.74 -1.30
N ALA A 75 4.95 6.45 -1.14
CA ALA A 75 3.98 7.34 -0.51
C ALA A 75 4.25 7.54 0.99
N VAL A 76 4.69 6.50 1.70
CA VAL A 76 5.12 6.60 3.10
C VAL A 76 6.36 7.48 3.24
N ASP A 77 7.35 7.32 2.36
CA ASP A 77 8.55 8.18 2.37
C ASP A 77 8.17 9.66 2.13
N ALA A 78 7.29 9.93 1.17
CA ALA A 78 6.76 11.27 0.91
C ALA A 78 5.97 11.83 2.10
N LEU A 79 5.15 11.00 2.76
CA LEU A 79 4.40 11.36 3.95
C LEU A 79 5.34 11.71 5.12
N ASN A 80 6.40 10.94 5.32
CA ASN A 80 7.39 11.19 6.36
C ASN A 80 8.19 12.47 6.13
N ALA A 81 8.55 12.75 4.87
CA ALA A 81 9.18 14.02 4.51
C ALA A 81 8.23 15.22 4.79
N ALA A 82 6.95 15.10 4.43
CA ALA A 82 5.95 16.13 4.71
C ALA A 82 5.66 16.28 6.21
N ALA A 83 5.65 15.18 6.97
CA ALA A 83 5.47 15.18 8.41
C ALA A 83 6.61 15.95 9.10
N SER A 84 7.85 15.66 8.73
CA SER A 84 9.04 16.37 9.24
C SER A 84 8.96 17.87 8.97
N ALA A 85 8.61 18.28 7.74
CA ALA A 85 8.44 19.68 7.37
C ALA A 85 7.30 20.38 8.15
N ALA A 86 6.27 19.63 8.56
CA ALA A 86 5.15 20.12 9.36
C ALA A 86 5.36 20.00 10.88
N GLY A 87 6.55 19.56 11.33
CA GLY A 87 6.84 19.34 12.76
C GLY A 87 6.02 18.20 13.38
N ARG A 88 5.60 17.23 12.58
CA ARG A 88 4.84 16.04 13.00
C ARG A 88 5.76 14.82 13.12
N PRO A 89 5.44 13.88 14.02
CA PRO A 89 6.18 12.63 14.10
C PRO A 89 6.03 11.81 12.80
N PRO A 90 7.05 11.03 12.42
CA PRO A 90 6.97 10.15 11.27
C PRO A 90 5.91 9.06 11.48
N VAL A 91 5.31 8.63 10.39
CA VAL A 91 4.39 7.50 10.35
C VAL A 91 5.20 6.23 10.16
N SER A 92 5.18 5.35 11.16
CA SER A 92 5.80 4.03 11.06
C SER A 92 4.87 3.09 10.30
N PHE A 93 5.37 2.53 9.20
CA PHE A 93 4.75 1.41 8.51
C PHE A 93 5.63 0.19 8.73
N VAL A 94 5.08 -0.87 9.30
CA VAL A 94 5.79 -2.16 9.34
C VAL A 94 5.84 -2.68 7.92
N LYS A 95 7.03 -2.69 7.31
CA LYS A 95 7.23 -3.35 6.01
C LYS A 95 6.78 -4.82 6.15
N PRO A 96 6.11 -5.40 5.15
CA PRO A 96 5.84 -6.84 5.14
C PRO A 96 7.21 -7.55 5.17
N GLY A 97 7.57 -8.13 6.32
CA GLY A 97 8.92 -8.65 6.59
C GLY A 97 9.40 -8.46 8.02
N GLY A 98 8.77 -7.58 8.83
CA GLY A 98 9.07 -7.48 10.26
C GLY A 98 10.39 -6.78 10.59
N GLU A 99 11.03 -6.14 9.61
CA GLU A 99 12.16 -5.25 9.88
C GLU A 99 11.61 -3.86 10.24
N THR A 100 11.39 -3.67 11.53
CA THR A 100 11.38 -2.32 12.12
C THR A 100 12.74 -1.71 11.80
N GLN A 101 12.77 -0.63 11.00
CA GLN A 101 13.95 0.22 10.92
C GLN A 101 14.13 0.84 12.30
N ASP A 102 15.10 0.33 13.06
CA ASP A 102 15.60 0.95 14.28
C ASP A 102 16.23 2.30 13.91
N PRO A 103 15.91 3.40 14.61
CA PRO A 103 16.62 4.64 14.43
C PRO A 103 17.94 4.59 15.22
N ALA A 104 19.06 4.49 14.50
CA ALA A 104 20.39 4.85 15.01
C ALA A 104 21.28 5.40 13.88
#